data_AF-A0A971CQG6-F1
#
_entry.id   AF-A0A971CQG6-F1
#
_cell.length_a   1.000
_cell.length_b   1.000
_cell.length_c   1.000
_cell.angle_alpha   90.00
_cell.angle_beta   90.00
_cell.angle_gamma   90.00
#
_symmetry.space_group_name_H-M   'P 1'
#
loop_
_entity.id
_entity.type
_entity.pdbx_description
1 polymer ?
#
loop_
_entity_poly.entity_id
_entity_poly.type
_entity_poly.pdbx_seq_one_letter_code
_entity_poly.pdbx_strand_id
1 'polypeptide(L)'
;MTDTTDDLAWVKRVNSRWIVRQGLRESSAAYLEHLAATDPEKLMRSCRRARHLTHQSGSGEDPKPWFYAGLFSLATDEEASRFLAEHPFTLAALPRYEGKMPGYLCPDRVAQTTWEKVLRIRQGVTALDTWEREA
;
A
#
# COMPACT_ATOMS: atom_id res chain seq x y z
N MET A 1 1.74 20.41 -9.50
CA MET A 1 0.94 20.25 -8.28
C MET A 1 -0.37 19.60 -8.67
N THR A 2 -0.48 18.27 -8.58
CA THR A 2 -1.78 17.59 -8.67
C THR A 2 -2.61 18.02 -7.47
N ASP A 3 -3.82 18.50 -7.73
CA ASP A 3 -4.77 18.92 -6.71
C ASP A 3 -5.03 17.76 -5.76
N THR A 4 -4.85 17.96 -4.46
CA THR A 4 -4.89 16.91 -3.44
C THR A 4 -6.23 16.17 -3.48
N THR A 5 -7.34 16.87 -3.77
CA THR A 5 -8.67 16.26 -3.93
C THR A 5 -8.74 15.26 -5.09
N ASP A 6 -7.89 15.42 -6.12
CA ASP A 6 -7.79 14.48 -7.25
C ASP A 6 -7.19 13.14 -6.81
N ASP A 7 -6.24 13.12 -5.85
CA ASP A 7 -5.61 11.87 -5.40
C ASP A 7 -6.60 10.96 -4.67
N LEU A 8 -7.42 11.49 -3.78
CA LEU A 8 -8.45 10.71 -3.09
C LEU A 8 -9.50 10.18 -4.08
N ALA A 9 -9.95 11.02 -5.01
CA ALA A 9 -10.91 10.62 -6.05
C ALA A 9 -10.32 9.53 -6.96
N TRP A 10 -9.04 9.66 -7.31
CA TRP A 10 -8.30 8.67 -8.09
C TRP A 10 -8.18 7.35 -7.34
N VAL A 11 -7.79 7.35 -6.07
CA VAL A 11 -7.68 6.14 -5.24
C VAL A 11 -9.02 5.43 -5.11
N LYS A 12 -10.10 6.15 -4.80
CA LYS A 12 -11.45 5.55 -4.70
C LYS A 12 -11.88 4.90 -6.02
N ARG A 13 -11.62 5.57 -7.15
CA ARG A 13 -11.94 5.07 -8.49
C ARG A 13 -11.09 3.86 -8.88
N VAL A 14 -9.82 3.83 -8.53
CA VAL A 14 -8.93 2.69 -8.82
C VAL A 14 -9.30 1.48 -7.97
N ASN A 15 -9.45 1.68 -6.66
CA ASN A 15 -9.81 0.61 -5.72
C ASN A 15 -11.17 -0.03 -6.07
N SER A 16 -12.16 0.75 -6.53
CA SER A 16 -13.48 0.21 -6.88
C SER A 16 -13.47 -0.68 -8.13
N ARG A 17 -12.48 -0.51 -9.02
CA ARG A 17 -12.38 -1.23 -10.30
C ARG A 17 -11.66 -2.57 -10.20
N TRP A 18 -10.80 -2.75 -9.20
CA TRP A 18 -9.96 -3.94 -9.13
C TRP A 18 -10.64 -5.09 -8.40
N ILE A 19 -10.59 -6.26 -9.02
CA ILE A 19 -10.86 -7.53 -8.35
C ILE A 19 -9.59 -7.93 -7.61
N VAL A 20 -9.71 -8.05 -6.29
CA VAL A 20 -8.66 -8.43 -5.35
C VAL A 20 -9.16 -9.54 -4.44
N ARG A 21 -8.26 -10.36 -3.92
CA ARG A 21 -8.61 -11.50 -3.07
C ARG A 21 -8.92 -11.05 -1.64
N GLN A 22 -9.71 -11.87 -0.94
CA GLN A 22 -9.94 -11.79 0.51
C GLN A 22 -10.48 -10.44 1.02
N GLY A 23 -11.19 -9.67 0.21
CA GLY A 23 -11.81 -8.44 0.69
C GLY A 23 -10.87 -7.24 0.84
N LEU A 24 -9.65 -7.28 0.28
CA LEU A 24 -8.68 -6.18 0.37
C LEU A 24 -9.23 -4.84 -0.15
N ARG A 25 -10.16 -4.88 -1.12
CA ARG A 25 -10.84 -3.70 -1.62
C ARG A 25 -11.70 -3.05 -0.54
N GLU A 26 -12.48 -3.86 0.16
CA GLU A 26 -13.37 -3.48 1.25
C GLU A 26 -12.55 -2.98 2.45
N SER A 27 -11.51 -3.70 2.85
CA SER A 27 -10.58 -3.28 3.91
C SER A 27 -9.93 -1.93 3.59
N SER A 28 -9.55 -1.71 2.33
CA SER A 28 -8.97 -0.44 1.88
C SER A 28 -10.00 0.70 1.88
N ALA A 29 -11.26 0.43 1.50
CA ALA A 29 -12.32 1.43 1.59
C ALA A 29 -12.60 1.82 3.05
N ALA A 30 -12.68 0.83 3.95
CA ALA A 30 -12.86 1.06 5.39
C ALA A 30 -11.68 1.83 6.01
N TYR A 31 -10.45 1.56 5.56
CA TYR A 31 -9.28 2.33 5.99
C TYR A 31 -9.35 3.80 5.54
N LEU A 32 -9.77 4.07 4.30
CA LEU A 32 -9.97 5.44 3.81
C LEU A 32 -11.05 6.19 4.62
N GLU A 33 -12.15 5.51 4.94
CA GLU A 33 -13.21 6.06 5.79
C GLU A 33 -12.72 6.34 7.21
N HIS A 34 -11.93 5.42 7.77
CA HIS A 34 -11.30 5.61 9.07
C HIS A 34 -10.41 6.86 9.08
N LEU A 35 -9.48 6.99 8.14
CA LEU A 35 -8.60 8.16 8.07
C LEU A 35 -9.37 9.46 7.82
N ALA A 36 -10.44 9.44 7.01
CA ALA A 36 -11.28 10.62 6.82
C ALA A 36 -11.89 11.13 8.14
N ALA A 37 -12.15 10.24 9.09
CA ALA A 37 -12.69 10.57 10.40
C ALA A 37 -11.62 10.91 11.46
N THR A 38 -10.43 10.29 11.38
CA THR A 38 -9.41 10.38 12.45
C THR A 38 -8.20 11.23 12.09
N ASP A 39 -7.76 11.21 10.84
CA ASP A 39 -6.56 11.90 10.37
C ASP A 39 -6.66 12.22 8.86
N PRO A 40 -7.35 13.34 8.51
CA PRO A 40 -7.51 13.75 7.12
C PRO A 40 -6.18 14.08 6.43
N GLU A 41 -5.15 14.52 7.16
CA GLU A 41 -3.85 14.79 6.57
C GLU A 41 -3.19 13.49 6.11
N LYS A 42 -3.16 12.48 6.98
CA LYS A 42 -2.66 11.15 6.64
C LYS A 42 -3.45 10.51 5.52
N LEU A 43 -4.77 10.71 5.44
CA LEU A 43 -5.59 10.28 4.30
C LEU A 43 -5.03 10.80 2.98
N MET A 44 -4.78 12.10 2.89
CA MET A 44 -4.29 12.72 1.65
C MET A 44 -2.89 12.23 1.31
N ARG A 45 -2.01 12.13 2.31
CA ARG A 45 -0.65 11.60 2.12
C ARG A 45 -0.65 10.15 1.65
N SER A 46 -1.45 9.30 2.28
CA SER A 46 -1.65 7.90 1.86
C SER A 46 -2.15 7.79 0.43
N CYS A 47 -3.12 8.62 0.03
CA CYS A 47 -3.66 8.58 -1.34
C CYS A 47 -2.62 8.99 -2.39
N ARG A 48 -1.87 10.07 -2.10
CA ARG A 48 -0.82 10.56 -2.97
C ARG A 48 0.32 9.54 -3.11
N ARG A 49 0.76 8.93 -2.00
CA ARG A 49 1.76 7.85 -1.98
C ARG A 49 1.30 6.64 -2.79
N ALA A 50 0.03 6.23 -2.66
CA ALA A 50 -0.55 5.15 -3.46
C ALA A 50 -0.48 5.45 -4.96
N ARG A 51 -0.88 6.65 -5.39
CA ARG A 51 -0.82 7.06 -6.79
C ARG A 51 0.61 7.09 -7.32
N HIS A 52 1.52 7.71 -6.59
CA HIS A 52 2.93 7.79 -6.96
C HIS A 52 3.54 6.40 -7.15
N LEU A 53 3.39 5.52 -6.15
CA LEU A 53 3.97 4.18 -6.17
C LEU A 53 3.33 3.29 -7.26
N THR A 54 2.04 3.48 -7.54
CA THR A 54 1.36 2.80 -8.67
C THR A 54 1.97 3.20 -10.01
N HIS A 55 2.31 4.47 -10.21
CA HIS A 55 2.95 4.93 -11.45
C HIS A 55 4.40 4.46 -11.60
N GLN A 56 5.05 4.02 -10.52
CA GLN A 56 6.38 3.41 -10.57
C GLN A 56 6.36 1.93 -10.96
N SER A 57 5.19 1.26 -10.96
CA SER A 57 5.12 -0.14 -11.37
C SER A 57 5.58 -0.28 -12.83
N GLY A 58 6.50 -1.20 -13.11
CA GLY A 58 7.06 -1.38 -14.45
C GLY A 58 6.01 -1.76 -15.49
N SER A 59 6.30 -1.50 -16.76
CA SER A 59 5.42 -1.91 -17.87
C SER A 59 5.20 -3.43 -17.84
N GLY A 60 3.93 -3.85 -17.82
CA GLY A 60 3.53 -5.27 -17.75
C GLY A 60 3.48 -5.85 -16.34
N GLU A 61 3.81 -5.10 -15.29
CA GLU A 61 3.66 -5.55 -13.92
C GLU A 61 2.24 -5.30 -13.39
N ASP A 62 1.71 -6.22 -12.58
CA ASP A 62 0.45 -5.97 -11.86
C ASP A 62 0.62 -4.78 -10.88
N PRO A 63 -0.10 -3.67 -11.09
CA PRO A 63 0.03 -2.45 -10.31
C PRO A 63 -0.60 -2.55 -8.91
N LYS A 64 -1.46 -3.55 -8.67
CA LYS A 64 -2.23 -3.65 -7.41
C LYS A 64 -1.34 -3.67 -6.17
N PRO A 65 -0.26 -4.49 -6.11
CA PRO A 65 0.52 -4.55 -4.88
C PRO A 65 1.30 -3.26 -4.59
N TRP A 66 1.69 -2.51 -5.63
CA TRP A 66 2.30 -1.19 -5.51
C TRP A 66 1.31 -0.17 -4.94
N PHE A 67 0.09 -0.16 -5.47
CA PHE A 67 -0.99 0.69 -4.96
C PHE A 67 -1.29 0.45 -3.48
N TYR A 68 -1.53 -0.81 -3.07
CA TYR A 68 -1.90 -1.11 -1.69
C TYR A 68 -0.74 -0.86 -0.73
N ALA A 69 0.50 -1.16 -1.12
CA ALA A 69 1.67 -0.83 -0.31
C ALA A 69 1.81 0.69 -0.11
N GLY A 70 1.58 1.49 -1.15
CA GLY A 70 1.61 2.95 -1.04
C GLY A 70 0.49 3.49 -0.14
N LEU A 71 -0.73 2.96 -0.30
CA LEU A 71 -1.91 3.35 0.48
C LEU A 71 -1.71 3.11 1.98
N PHE A 72 -1.18 1.94 2.35
CA PHE A 72 -0.96 1.54 3.73
C PHE A 72 0.44 1.88 4.25
N SER A 73 1.27 2.59 3.48
CA SER A 73 2.66 2.91 3.85
C SER A 73 2.79 3.68 5.17
N LEU A 74 1.75 4.43 5.54
CA LEU A 74 1.67 5.22 6.77
C LEU A 74 0.85 4.55 7.89
N ALA A 75 0.29 3.35 7.66
CA ALA A 75 -0.57 2.70 8.64
C ALA A 75 0.16 2.40 9.96
N THR A 76 -0.47 2.66 11.11
CA THR A 76 0.07 2.25 12.42
C THR A 76 -0.05 0.74 12.61
N ASP A 77 0.55 0.20 13.67
CA ASP A 77 0.44 -1.23 13.96
C ASP A 77 -1.01 -1.64 14.30
N GLU A 78 -1.77 -0.77 14.96
CA GLU A 78 -3.20 -0.97 15.23
C GLU A 78 -4.02 -0.97 13.95
N GLU A 79 -3.79 -0.01 13.05
CA GLU A 79 -4.47 0.06 11.77
C GLU A 79 -4.10 -1.12 10.87
N ALA A 80 -2.83 -1.51 10.80
CA ALA A 80 -2.40 -2.67 10.03
C ALA A 80 -3.01 -3.97 10.59
N SER A 81 -3.07 -4.12 11.90
CA SER A 81 -3.73 -5.27 12.53
C SER A 81 -5.23 -5.30 12.23
N ARG A 82 -5.87 -4.13 12.09
CA ARG A 82 -7.30 -4.03 11.78
C ARG A 82 -7.63 -4.23 10.30
N PHE A 83 -6.85 -3.64 9.41
CA PHE A 83 -7.19 -3.54 7.98
C PHE A 83 -6.34 -4.45 7.08
N LEU A 84 -5.25 -5.02 7.58
CA LEU A 84 -4.31 -5.85 6.80
C LEU A 84 -4.03 -7.22 7.39
N ALA A 85 -4.67 -7.63 8.50
CA ALA A 85 -4.41 -8.93 9.13
C ALA A 85 -4.51 -10.13 8.17
N GLU A 86 -5.44 -10.06 7.22
CA GLU A 86 -5.65 -11.09 6.18
C GLU A 86 -4.93 -10.75 4.86
N HIS A 87 -4.06 -9.74 4.84
CA HIS A 87 -3.40 -9.23 3.63
C HIS A 87 -1.88 -9.28 3.76
N PRO A 88 -1.33 -10.49 3.86
CA PRO A 88 0.04 -10.70 4.27
C PRO A 88 1.04 -10.24 3.22
N PHE A 89 0.69 -10.30 1.93
CA PHE A 89 1.56 -9.77 0.87
C PHE A 89 1.76 -8.27 1.05
N THR A 90 0.67 -7.53 1.28
CA THR A 90 0.72 -6.08 1.50
C THR A 90 1.52 -5.78 2.77
N LEU A 91 1.31 -6.52 3.86
CA LEU A 91 2.12 -6.40 5.07
C LEU A 91 3.61 -6.62 4.77
N ALA A 92 3.97 -7.66 4.01
CA ALA A 92 5.36 -8.00 3.69
C ALA A 92 6.07 -6.91 2.86
N ALA A 93 5.31 -6.21 2.02
CA ALA A 93 5.79 -5.11 1.21
C ALA A 93 6.09 -3.83 2.03
N LEU A 94 5.60 -3.73 3.27
CA LEU A 94 5.86 -2.58 4.13
C LEU A 94 7.17 -2.77 4.92
N PRO A 95 8.15 -1.83 4.84
CA PRO A 95 9.45 -1.97 5.49
C PRO A 95 9.37 -2.21 7.01
N ARG A 96 8.43 -1.55 7.70
CA ARG A 96 8.27 -1.62 9.16
C ARG A 96 7.95 -3.02 9.71
N TYR A 97 7.44 -3.92 8.86
CA TYR A 97 7.08 -5.29 9.23
C TYR A 97 8.10 -6.33 8.76
N GLU A 98 9.26 -5.88 8.26
CA GLU A 98 10.39 -6.76 8.02
C GLU A 98 10.77 -7.52 9.30
N GLY A 99 10.91 -8.84 9.20
CA GLY A 99 11.19 -9.72 10.35
C GLY A 99 10.02 -9.94 11.32
N LYS A 100 8.88 -9.24 11.15
CA LYS A 100 7.66 -9.36 11.97
C LYS A 100 6.52 -10.10 11.28
N MET A 101 6.73 -10.56 10.04
CA MET A 101 5.73 -11.28 9.24
C MET A 101 5.32 -12.61 9.89
N PRO A 102 4.04 -13.00 9.80
CA PRO A 102 3.66 -14.38 10.06
C PRO A 102 4.38 -15.31 9.06
N GLY A 103 4.89 -16.43 9.57
CA GLY A 103 5.91 -17.27 8.91
C GLY A 103 5.51 -17.99 7.62
N TYR A 104 4.44 -17.61 6.94
CA TYR A 104 4.03 -18.16 5.65
C TYR A 104 4.40 -17.26 4.45
N LEU A 105 4.86 -16.03 4.69
CA LEU A 105 5.54 -15.18 3.68
C LEU A 105 7.02 -15.00 4.05
N CYS A 106 7.72 -16.13 4.20
CA CYS A 106 9.18 -16.13 4.24
C CYS A 106 9.73 -16.47 2.85
N PRO A 107 10.94 -15.99 2.50
CA PRO A 107 11.58 -16.30 1.23
C PRO A 107 11.65 -17.80 0.94
N ASP A 108 11.74 -18.64 1.97
CA ASP A 108 11.83 -20.09 1.85
C ASP A 108 10.49 -20.79 1.55
N ARG A 109 9.35 -20.07 1.63
CA ARG A 109 8.00 -20.61 1.45
C ARG A 109 7.20 -19.98 0.30
N VAL A 110 7.77 -18.99 -0.39
CA VAL A 110 7.18 -18.39 -1.59
C VAL A 110 8.10 -18.52 -2.78
N ALA A 111 7.51 -18.52 -3.98
CA ALA A 111 8.28 -18.45 -5.21
C ALA A 111 9.21 -17.23 -5.19
N GLN A 112 10.45 -17.41 -5.66
CA GLN A 112 11.47 -16.37 -5.70
C GLN A 112 10.97 -15.07 -6.36
N THR A 113 10.21 -15.19 -7.45
CA THR A 113 9.63 -14.04 -8.17
C THR A 113 8.65 -13.23 -7.32
N THR A 114 7.89 -13.89 -6.44
CA THR A 114 7.00 -13.24 -5.47
C THR A 114 7.82 -12.46 -4.42
N TRP A 115 8.90 -13.05 -3.94
CA TRP A 115 9.78 -12.40 -2.96
C TRP A 115 10.53 -11.20 -3.57
N GLU A 116 11.06 -11.33 -4.78
CA GLU A 116 11.67 -10.22 -5.54
C GLU A 116 10.69 -9.06 -5.73
N LYS A 117 9.40 -9.36 -5.99
CA LYS A 117 8.36 -8.34 -6.07
C LYS A 117 8.15 -7.63 -4.72
N VAL A 118 8.11 -8.36 -3.61
CA VAL A 118 8.02 -7.77 -2.26
C VAL A 118 9.20 -6.83 -2.01
N LEU A 119 10.42 -7.25 -2.34
CA LEU A 119 11.62 -6.43 -2.14
C LEU A 119 11.61 -5.14 -2.98
N ARG A 120 11.21 -5.22 -4.26
CA ARG A 120 11.10 -4.03 -5.12
C ARG A 120 10.06 -3.04 -4.60
N ILE A 121 8.90 -3.53 -4.16
CA ILE A 121 7.87 -2.65 -3.59
C ILE A 121 8.37 -2.03 -2.29
N ARG A 122 9.04 -2.81 -1.42
CA ARG A 122 9.61 -2.30 -0.17
C ARG A 122 10.61 -1.17 -0.42
N GLN A 123 11.48 -1.32 -1.42
CA GLN A 123 12.40 -0.26 -1.84
C GLN A 123 11.64 1.01 -2.28
N GLY A 124 10.60 0.83 -3.10
CA GLY A 124 9.74 1.95 -3.51
C GLY A 124 9.05 2.64 -2.33
N VAL A 125 8.55 1.88 -1.34
CA VAL A 125 7.95 2.44 -0.12
C VAL A 125 8.97 3.23 0.69
N THR A 126 10.19 2.71 0.89
CA THR A 126 11.26 3.43 1.59
C THR A 126 11.63 4.75 0.88
N ALA A 127 11.62 4.76 -0.46
CA ALA A 127 11.93 5.95 -1.24
C ALA A 127 10.86 7.06 -1.12
N LEU A 128 9.62 6.75 -0.70
CA LEU A 128 8.55 7.74 -0.52
C LEU A 128 8.91 8.79 0.53
N ASP A 129 9.63 8.41 1.58
CA ASP A 129 10.00 9.34 2.66
C ASP A 129 11.05 10.37 2.22
N THR A 130 11.88 10.03 1.23
CA THR A 130 12.80 10.98 0.59
C THR A 130 12.06 11.84 -0.41
N TRP A 131 11.23 11.24 -1.26
CA TRP A 131 10.44 11.93 -2.27
C TRP A 131 9.52 13.01 -1.67
N GLU A 132 8.85 12.75 -0.54
CA GLU A 132 7.99 13.75 0.11
C GLU A 132 8.76 14.94 0.73
N ARG A 133 10.07 14.81 0.99
CA ARG A 133 10.89 15.94 1.48
C ARG A 133 11.37 16.84 0.35
N GLU A 134 11.42 16.32 -0.87
CA GLU A 134 11.94 17.00 -2.06
C GLU A 134 10.82 17.60 -2.93
N ALA A 135 9.56 17.23 -2.71
CA ALA A 135 8.37 17.66 -3.44
C ALA A 135 7.69 18.90 -2.83
#